data_AF-A0A7V9CSC0-F1
#
_entry.id   AF-A0A7V9CSC0-F1
#
_cell.length_a   1.000
_cell.length_b   1.000
_cell.length_c   1.000
_cell.angle_alpha   90.00
_cell.angle_beta   90.00
_cell.angle_gamma   90.00
#
_symmetry.space_group_name_H-M   'P 1'
#
loop_
_entity.id
_entity.type
_entity.pdbx_description
1 polymer ?
#
loop_
_entity_poly.entity_id
_entity_poly.type
_entity_poly.pdbx_seq_one_letter_code
_entity_poly.pdbx_strand_id
1 'polypeptide(L)' 'PGLAGHVLQSLAQAGRLALHVEASGRDEHHVAEAAFKAVGRALRAAVRPEGAGIPSTKGTL' A
#
# COMPACT_ATOMS: atom_id res chain seq x y z
N PRO A 1 -5.73 11.74 -11.72
CA PRO A 1 -5.86 11.09 -10.40
C PRO A 1 -6.63 12.00 -9.43
N GLY A 2 -7.78 11.56 -8.92
CA GLY A 2 -8.51 12.28 -7.86
C GLY A 2 -7.80 12.21 -6.51
N LEU A 3 -8.40 12.79 -5.46
CA LEU A 3 -7.85 12.80 -4.09
C LEU A 3 -7.49 11.40 -3.58
N ALA A 4 -8.24 10.36 -3.95
CA ALA A 4 -7.92 8.97 -3.59
C ALA A 4 -6.50 8.56 -4.00
N GLY A 5 -6.08 8.87 -5.24
CA GLY A 5 -4.74 8.58 -5.71
C GLY A 5 -3.68 9.42 -4.99
N HIS A 6 -3.98 10.69 -4.72
CA HIS A 6 -3.08 11.56 -3.97
C HIS A 6 -2.85 11.08 -2.54
N VAL A 7 -3.90 10.60 -1.85
CA VAL A 7 -3.77 10.00 -0.51
C VAL A 7 -2.84 8.80 -0.53
N LEU A 8 -2.98 7.89 -1.51
CA LEU A 8 -2.13 6.71 -1.62
C LEU A 8 -0.66 7.08 -1.93
N GLN A 9 -0.44 8.09 -2.78
CA GLN A 9 0.90 8.63 -3.03
C GLN A 9 1.52 9.23 -1.76
N SER A 10 0.77 10.07 -1.05
CA SER A 10 1.23 10.72 0.19
C SER A 10 1.48 9.70 1.30
N LEU A 11 0.66 8.65 1.40
CA LEU A 11 0.88 7.52 2.30
C LEU A 11 2.20 6.81 1.98
N ALA A 12 2.47 6.52 0.72
CA ALA A 12 3.71 5.86 0.30
C ALA A 12 4.95 6.70 0.63
N GLN A 13 4.89 8.00 0.37
CA GLN A 13 5.97 8.94 0.67
C GLN A 13 6.22 9.06 2.19
N ALA A 14 5.18 9.33 2.97
CA ALA A 14 5.30 9.48 4.43
C ALA A 14 5.70 8.17 5.11
N GLY A 15 5.18 7.04 4.63
CA GLY A 15 5.49 5.71 5.15
C GLY A 15 6.82 5.13 4.69
N ARG A 16 7.55 5.82 3.79
CA ARG A 16 8.79 5.32 3.14
C ARG A 16 8.64 3.89 2.62
N LEU A 17 7.55 3.66 1.89
CA LEU A 17 7.19 2.34 1.39
C LEU A 17 6.98 2.38 -0.12
N ALA A 18 7.43 1.32 -0.79
CA ALA A 18 7.10 1.11 -2.19
C ALA A 18 5.65 0.61 -2.28
N LEU A 19 4.77 1.40 -2.92
CA LEU A 19 3.35 1.08 -3.04
C LEU A 19 2.93 1.12 -4.50
N HIS A 20 2.42 0.00 -4.98
CA HIS A 20 1.81 -0.14 -6.31
C HIS A 20 0.34 -0.48 -6.12
N VAL A 21 -0.54 0.27 -6.77
CA VAL A 21 -2.00 0.09 -6.66
C VAL A 21 -2.63 0.22 -8.03
N GLU A 22 -3.40 -0.80 -8.41
CA GLU A 22 -4.20 -0.81 -9.62
C GLU A 22 -5.63 -1.21 -9.23
N ALA A 23 -6.61 -0.45 -9.72
CA ALA A 23 -8.02 -0.72 -9.54
C ALA A 23 -8.78 -0.23 -10.77
N SER A 24 -9.77 -1.02 -11.21
CA SER A 24 -10.60 -0.71 -12.36
C SER A 24 -12.06 -1.06 -12.08
N GLY A 25 -12.98 -0.34 -12.71
CA GLY A 25 -14.40 -0.46 -12.48
C GLY A 25 -15.17 0.67 -13.14
N ARG A 26 -16.49 0.54 -13.22
CA ARG A 26 -17.39 1.52 -13.84
C ARG A 26 -17.84 2.64 -12.90
N ASP A 27 -17.74 2.40 -11.59
CA ASP A 27 -18.17 3.31 -10.54
C ASP A 27 -16.94 3.79 -9.76
N GLU A 28 -16.73 5.11 -9.70
CA GLU A 28 -15.54 5.71 -9.10
C GLU A 28 -15.47 5.47 -7.58
N HIS A 29 -16.62 5.44 -6.90
CA HIS A 29 -16.69 5.18 -5.46
C HIS A 29 -16.20 3.77 -5.15
N HIS A 30 -16.70 2.76 -5.87
CA HIS A 30 -16.26 1.38 -5.73
C HIS A 30 -14.79 1.18 -6.13
N VAL A 31 -14.29 1.87 -7.16
CA VAL A 31 -12.87 1.80 -7.55
C VAL A 31 -11.98 2.31 -6.42
N ALA A 32 -12.31 3.46 -5.82
CA ALA A 32 -11.57 3.99 -4.69
C ALA A 32 -11.65 3.03 -3.49
N GLU A 33 -12.84 2.58 -3.11
CA GLU A 33 -13.03 1.66 -1.99
C GLU A 33 -12.24 0.35 -2.18
N ALA A 34 -12.27 -0.23 -3.39
CA ALA A 34 -11.50 -1.43 -3.72
C ALA A 34 -9.99 -1.20 -3.57
N ALA A 35 -9.48 -0.06 -4.05
CA ALA A 35 -8.08 0.32 -3.89
C ALA A 35 -7.67 0.40 -2.41
N PHE A 36 -8.45 1.10 -1.58
CA PHE A 36 -8.15 1.22 -0.14
C PHE A 36 -8.25 -0.11 0.60
N LYS A 37 -9.26 -0.95 0.29
CA LYS A 37 -9.38 -2.29 0.87
C LYS A 37 -8.19 -3.18 0.50
N ALA A 38 -7.75 -3.15 -0.77
CA ALA A 38 -6.59 -3.89 -1.24
C ALA A 38 -5.31 -3.47 -0.51
N VAL A 39 -5.08 -2.16 -0.39
CA VAL A 39 -3.93 -1.60 0.35
C VAL A 39 -3.97 -2.01 1.82
N GLY A 40 -5.13 -1.92 2.49
CA GLY A 40 -5.26 -2.35 3.89
C GLY A 40 -4.92 -3.83 4.09
N ARG A 41 -5.33 -4.70 3.17
CA ARG A 41 -4.97 -6.13 3.21
C ARG A 41 -3.49 -6.36 2.96
N ALA A 42 -2.89 -5.66 2.00
CA ALA A 42 -1.47 -5.76 1.68
C ALA A 42 -0.60 -5.29 2.85
N LEU A 43 -0.91 -4.13 3.45
CA LEU A 43 -0.22 -3.62 4.63
C LEU A 43 -0.33 -4.58 5.81
N ARG A 44 -1.53 -5.12 6.07
CA ARG A 44 -1.72 -6.14 7.12
C ARG A 44 -0.84 -7.37 6.93
N ALA A 45 -0.57 -7.77 5.69
CA ALA A 45 0.36 -8.87 5.41
C ALA A 45 1.82 -8.44 5.64
N ALA A 46 2.20 -7.27 5.12
CA ALA A 46 3.57 -6.76 5.16
C ALA A 46 4.08 -6.43 6.58
N VAL A 47 3.20 -5.99 7.50
CA VAL A 47 3.60 -5.63 8.88
C VAL A 47 3.58 -6.79 9.86
N ARG A 48 3.23 -8.01 9.41
CA ARG A 48 3.23 -9.17 10.30
C ARG A 48 4.66 -9.47 10.74
N PRO A 49 4.90 -9.73 12.04
CA PRO A 49 6.18 -10.24 12.49
C PRO A 49 6.49 -11.57 11.79
N GLU A 50 7.65 -11.65 11.13
CA GLU A 50 8.12 -12.85 10.47
C GLU A 50 9.63 -13.03 10.69
N GLY A 51 10.02 -14.26 11.02
CA GLY A 51 11.42 -14.64 11.21
C GLY A 51 12.12 -13.88 12.36
N ALA A 52 13.44 -14.02 12.39
CA ALA A 52 14.32 -13.23 13.24
C ALA A 52 15.28 -12.42 12.35
N GLY A 53 15.45 -11.13 12.65
CA GLY A 53 16.39 -10.24 11.96
C GLY A 53 15.75 -9.29 10.94
N ILE A 54 16.60 -8.59 10.17
CA ILE A 54 16.18 -7.61 9.16
C ILE A 54 16.03 -8.32 7.80
N PRO A 55 14.87 -8.27 7.14
CA PRO A 55 14.62 -8.95 5.87
C PRO A 55 15.25 -8.20 4.69
N SER A 56 16.58 -8.05 4.70
CA SER A 56 17.35 -7.35 3.67
C SER A 56 18.76 -7.92 3.58
N THR A 57 19.21 -8.24 2.37
CA THR A 57 20.60 -8.71 2.11
C THR A 57 21.66 -7.66 2.43
N LYS A 58 21.26 -6.38 2.53
CA LYS A 58 22.11 -5.26 2.93
C LYS A 58 22.17 -5.07 4.45
N GLY A 59 21.38 -5.82 5.21
CA GLY A 59 21.30 -5.68 6.68
C GLY A 59 20.59 -4.41 7.16
N THR A 60 19.89 -3.70 6.29
CA THR A 60 19.13 -2.47 6.62
C THR A 60 17.91 -2.31 5.71
N LEU A 61 16.92 -1.51 6.14
CA LEU A 61 15.69 -1.15 5.40
C LEU A 61 15.57 0.37 5.24
#